data_AF-A0A7W8VBZ4-F1
#
_entry.id   AF-A0A7W8VBZ4-F1
#
_cell.length_a   1.000
_cell.length_b   1.000
_cell.length_c   1.000
_cell.angle_alpha   90.00
_cell.angle_beta   90.00
_cell.angle_gamma   90.00
#
_symmetry.space_group_name_H-M   'P 1'
#
loop_
_entity.id
_entity.type
_entity.pdbx_description
1 polymer ?
#
loop_
_entity_poly.entity_id
_entity_poly.type
_entity_poly.pdbx_seq_one_letter_code
_entity_poly.pdbx_strand_id
1 'polypeptide(L)'
;MDPAARPAAALVPLLGAPRARLLALLGEPLPTVELARRLRVTPSAVSQHLRVLHAAGLVARARDGRHVLYRRSPLGEELARTGEPPDPRP
;
A
#
# COMPACT_ATOMS: atom_id res chain seq x y z
N MET A 1 2.32 17.06 9.44
CA MET A 1 1.73 16.26 8.34
C MET A 1 2.74 15.20 7.98
N ASP A 2 2.41 13.92 8.21
CA ASP A 2 3.33 12.80 7.97
C ASP A 2 3.77 12.77 6.49
N PRO A 3 5.08 12.76 6.16
CA PRO A 3 5.55 12.71 4.78
C PRO A 3 5.00 11.50 4.02
N ALA A 4 4.73 10.37 4.69
CA ALA A 4 4.12 9.20 4.05
C ALA A 4 2.65 9.41 3.63
N ALA A 5 1.97 10.41 4.19
CA ALA A 5 0.57 10.72 3.85
C ALA A 5 0.42 11.51 2.53
N ARG A 6 1.46 12.25 2.11
CA ARG A 6 1.44 13.05 0.88
C ARG A 6 1.42 12.19 -0.40
N PRO A 7 2.29 11.17 -0.54
CA PRO A 7 2.24 10.29 -1.71
C PRO A 7 0.94 9.52 -1.83
N ALA A 8 0.36 9.12 -0.70
CA ALA A 8 -0.96 8.49 -0.67
C ALA A 8 -2.04 9.43 -1.24
N ALA A 9 -1.98 10.74 -0.94
CA ALA A 9 -2.96 11.71 -1.42
C ALA A 9 -2.93 11.90 -2.95
N ALA A 10 -1.73 11.97 -3.55
CA ALA A 10 -1.58 12.10 -5.00
C ALA A 10 -2.10 10.89 -5.79
N LEU A 11 -2.08 9.70 -5.18
CA LEU A 11 -2.55 8.45 -5.80
C LEU A 11 -4.06 8.23 -5.65
N VAL A 12 -4.76 9.00 -4.81
CA VAL A 12 -6.21 8.85 -4.59
C VAL A 12 -7.03 8.98 -5.87
N PRO A 13 -6.78 9.95 -6.78
CA PRO A 13 -7.57 10.07 -8.01
C PRO A 13 -7.41 8.87 -8.95
N LEU A 14 -6.27 8.18 -8.92
CA LEU A 14 -5.97 7.05 -9.81
C LEU A 14 -6.44 5.71 -9.22
N LEU A 15 -6.19 5.50 -7.93
CA LEU A 15 -6.40 4.22 -7.26
C LEU A 15 -7.62 4.22 -6.35
N GLY A 16 -8.19 5.37 -6.04
CA GLY A 16 -9.14 5.54 -4.94
C GLY A 16 -8.47 5.45 -3.57
N ALA A 17 -9.12 6.06 -2.58
CA ALA A 17 -8.56 6.24 -1.25
C ALA A 17 -8.14 4.93 -0.53
N PRO A 18 -8.91 3.82 -0.58
CA PRO A 18 -8.53 2.59 0.12
C PRO A 18 -7.22 1.97 -0.42
N ARG A 19 -7.07 1.92 -1.75
CA ARG A 19 -5.89 1.31 -2.41
C ARG A 19 -4.65 2.19 -2.24
N ALA A 20 -4.79 3.52 -2.34
CA ALA A 20 -3.70 4.44 -2.10
C ALA A 20 -3.17 4.35 -0.65
N ARG A 21 -4.08 4.26 0.34
CA ARG A 21 -3.69 4.04 1.75
C ARG A 21 -3.00 2.70 1.98
N LEU A 22 -3.48 1.62 1.34
CA LEU A 22 -2.84 0.31 1.43
C LEU A 22 -1.41 0.33 0.88
N LEU A 23 -1.19 0.97 -0.28
CA LEU A 23 0.16 1.11 -0.84
C LEU A 23 1.08 1.90 0.10
N ALA A 24 0.60 2.96 0.72
CA ALA A 24 1.39 3.73 1.67
C ALA A 24 1.76 2.94 2.94
N LEU A 25 0.84 2.12 3.45
CA LEU A 25 1.10 1.25 4.62
C LEU A 25 2.08 0.11 4.33
N LEU A 26 2.16 -0.34 3.07
CA LEU A 26 2.97 -1.49 2.64
C LEU A 26 4.43 -1.13 2.34
N GLY A 27 4.95 -0.08 2.98
CA GLY A 27 6.39 0.18 3.00
C GLY A 27 7.20 -0.87 3.75
N GLU A 28 6.55 -1.58 4.66
CA GLU A 28 7.04 -2.80 5.29
C GLU A 28 6.09 -3.98 4.99
N PRO A 29 6.56 -5.24 5.03
CA PRO A 29 5.68 -6.40 4.85
C PRO A 29 4.65 -6.52 5.98
N LEU A 30 3.36 -6.57 5.65
CA LEU A 30 2.27 -6.66 6.63
C LEU A 30 1.23 -7.72 6.26
N PRO A 31 0.67 -8.45 7.25
CA PRO A 31 -0.44 -9.35 7.01
C PRO A 31 -1.76 -8.59 6.83
N THR A 32 -2.74 -9.21 6.15
CA THR A 32 -4.08 -8.66 5.94
C THR A 32 -4.76 -8.20 7.23
N VAL A 33 -4.62 -8.95 8.32
CA VAL A 33 -5.25 -8.65 9.62
C VAL A 33 -4.71 -7.35 10.23
N GLU A 34 -3.42 -7.07 10.06
CA GLU A 34 -2.79 -5.86 10.57
C GLU A 34 -3.18 -4.64 9.73
N LEU A 35 -3.28 -4.80 8.41
CA LEU A 35 -3.80 -3.77 7.50
C LEU A 35 -5.26 -3.42 7.83
N ALA A 36 -6.10 -4.43 8.08
CA ALA A 36 -7.50 -4.25 8.47
C ALA A 36 -7.61 -3.48 9.79
N ARG A 37 -6.78 -3.84 10.78
CA ARG A 37 -6.69 -3.14 12.07
C ARG A 37 -6.27 -1.68 11.91
N ARG A 38 -5.20 -1.40 11.17
CA ARG A 38 -4.69 -0.03 10.93
C ARG A 38 -5.71 0.84 10.19
N LEU A 39 -6.44 0.25 9.23
CA LEU A 39 -7.45 0.96 8.44
C LEU A 39 -8.85 1.00 9.06
N ARG A 40 -9.07 0.30 10.19
CA ARG A 40 -10.37 0.17 10.87
C ARG A 40 -11.49 -0.34 9.94
N VAL A 41 -11.18 -1.36 9.15
CA VAL A 41 -12.12 -2.04 8.23
C VAL A 41 -12.03 -3.56 8.39
N THR A 42 -12.88 -4.30 7.68
CA THR A 42 -12.87 -5.77 7.76
C THR A 42 -11.69 -6.38 6.98
N PRO A 43 -11.17 -7.55 7.41
CA PRO A 43 -10.17 -8.30 6.64
C PRO A 43 -10.63 -8.67 5.22
N SER A 44 -11.93 -8.88 5.03
CA SER A 44 -12.52 -9.16 3.71
C SER A 44 -12.39 -7.95 2.78
N ALA A 45 -12.73 -6.74 3.26
CA ALA A 45 -12.59 -5.52 2.47
C ALA A 45 -11.13 -5.28 2.06
N VAL A 46 -10.18 -5.45 2.99
CA VAL A 46 -8.75 -5.34 2.69
C VAL A 46 -8.30 -6.39 1.68
N SER A 47 -8.71 -7.65 1.85
CA SER A 47 -8.36 -8.73 0.93
C SER A 47 -8.84 -8.47 -0.50
N GLN A 48 -10.03 -7.87 -0.67
CA GLN A 48 -10.54 -7.48 -1.98
C GLN A 48 -9.63 -6.44 -2.65
N HIS A 49 -9.25 -5.39 -1.92
CA HIS A 49 -8.33 -4.38 -2.44
C HIS A 49 -6.93 -4.94 -2.74
N LEU A 50 -6.39 -5.78 -1.85
CA LEU A 50 -5.09 -6.44 -2.06
C LEU A 50 -5.09 -7.35 -3.28
N ARG A 51 -6.21 -8.03 -3.56
CA ARG A 51 -6.35 -8.85 -4.78
C ARG A 51 -6.24 -8.00 -6.03
N VAL A 52 -6.90 -6.84 -6.07
CA VAL A 52 -6.84 -5.91 -7.20
C VAL A 52 -5.42 -5.35 -7.36
N LEU A 53 -4.79 -4.91 -6.26
CA LEU A 53 -3.42 -4.39 -6.28
C LEU A 53 -2.42 -5.46 -6.72
N HIS A 54 -2.60 -6.71 -6.30
CA HIS A 54 -1.73 -7.82 -6.68
C HIS A 54 -1.89 -8.17 -8.16
N ALA A 55 -3.14 -8.22 -8.65
CA ALA A 55 -3.43 -8.44 -10.07
C ALA A 55 -2.85 -7.31 -10.95
N ALA A 56 -2.83 -6.08 -10.45
CA ALA A 56 -2.19 -4.93 -11.11
C ALA A 56 -0.66 -4.90 -10.96
N GLY A 57 -0.05 -5.90 -10.31
CA GLY A 57 1.39 -5.97 -10.11
C GLY A 57 1.95 -4.93 -9.13
N LEU A 58 1.12 -4.26 -8.33
CA LEU A 58 1.54 -3.19 -7.40
C LEU A 58 1.96 -3.71 -6.03
N VAL A 59 1.52 -4.91 -5.66
CA VAL A 59 1.92 -5.58 -4.43
C VAL A 59 2.31 -7.03 -4.70
N ALA A 60 3.31 -7.50 -3.96
CA ALA A 60 3.69 -8.90 -3.90
C ALA A 60 3.17 -9.52 -2.60
N ARG A 61 3.02 -10.85 -2.58
CA ARG A 61 2.65 -11.61 -1.39
C ARG A 61 3.63 -12.75 -1.18
N ALA A 62 3.97 -13.01 0.08
CA ALA A 62 4.82 -14.12 0.50
C ALA A 62 4.19 -14.81 1.71
N ARG A 63 4.37 -16.13 1.81
CA ARG A 63 3.97 -16.87 3.01
C ARG A 63 5.09 -16.75 4.05
N ASP A 64 4.71 -16.40 5.27
CA ASP A 64 5.57 -16.38 6.45
C ASP A 64 4.88 -17.17 7.58
N GLY A 65 5.32 -18.41 7.76
CA GLY A 65 4.67 -19.39 8.63
C GLY A 65 3.20 -19.58 8.29
N ARG A 66 2.32 -19.16 9.21
CA ARG A 66 0.85 -19.26 9.08
C ARG A 66 0.21 -18.03 8.43
N HIS A 67 0.99 -16.99 8.16
CA HIS A 67 0.48 -15.73 7.63
C HIS A 67 0.91 -15.51 6.18
N VAL A 68 0.09 -14.76 5.45
CA VAL A 68 0.48 -14.19 4.16
C VAL A 68 0.80 -12.73 4.37
N LEU A 69 2.05 -12.36 4.14
CA LEU A 69 2.50 -10.98 4.17
C LEU A 69 2.37 -10.38 2.78
N TYR A 70 1.91 -9.14 2.73
CA TYR A 70 1.91 -8.31 1.53
C TYR A 70 3.01 -7.26 1.67
N ARG A 71 3.62 -6.89 0.55
CA ARG A 71 4.57 -5.78 0.45
C ARG A 71 4.40 -5.08 -0.89
N ARG A 72 4.84 -3.83 -1.03
CA ARG A 72 4.93 -3.19 -2.35
C ARG A 72 5.83 -4.01 -3.28
N SER A 73 5.44 -4.08 -4.55
CA SER A 73 6.31 -4.56 -5.62
C SER A 73 7.26 -3.43 -6.04
N PRO A 74 8.25 -3.67 -6.92
CA PRO A 74 9.07 -2.59 -7.49
C PRO A 74 8.23 -1.47 -8.12
N LEU A 75 7.18 -1.82 -8.89
CA LEU A 75 6.25 -0.84 -9.47
C LEU A 75 5.46 -0.08 -8.38
N GLY A 76 5.04 -0.79 -7.32
CA GLY A 76 4.37 -0.15 -6.18
C GLY A 76 5.27 0.81 -5.40
N GLU A 77 6.56 0.51 -5.29
CA GLU A 77 7.58 1.38 -4.70
C GLU A 77 7.78 2.65 -5.56
N GLU A 78 7.89 2.50 -6.88
CA GLU A 78 7.99 3.62 -7.82
C GLU A 78 6.78 4.55 -7.71
N LEU A 79 5.55 4.03 -7.77
CA LEU A 79 4.34 4.83 -7.66
C LEU A 79 4.24 5.56 -6.32
N ALA A 80 4.65 4.91 -5.24
CA ALA A 80 4.63 5.52 -3.92
C ALA A 80 5.72 6.61 -3.75
N ARG A 81 6.78 6.59 -4.56
CA ARG A 81 7.77 7.69 -4.63
C ARG A 81 7.35 8.81 -5.58
N THR A 82 6.63 8.51 -6.67
CA THR A 82 6.18 9.54 -7.62
C THR A 82 5.18 10.54 -7.02
N GLY A 83 4.51 10.17 -5.92
CA GLY A 83 3.71 11.10 -5.12
C GLY A 83 4.52 11.95 -4.11
N GLU A 84 5.82 11.72 -3.99
CA GLU A 84 6.75 12.55 -3.24
C GLU A 84 7.31 13.62 -4.19
N PRO A 85 7.17 14.92 -3.89
CA PRO A 85 7.88 15.94 -4.67
C PRO A 85 9.40 15.62 -4.60
N PRO A 86 10.15 15.80 -5.70
CA PRO A 86 11.59 15.56 -5.70
C PRO A 86 12.21 16.32 -4.53
N ASP A 87 12.97 15.60 -3.70
CA ASP A 87 13.70 16.17 -2.57
C ASP A 87 14.57 17.33 -3.08
N PRO A 88 14.30 18.59 -2.69
CA PRO A 88 15.17 19.71 -3.02
C PRO A 88 16.40 19.59 -2.11
N ARG A 89 17.37 18.76 -2.52
CA ARG A 89 18.71 18.79 -1.90
C ARG A 89 19.55 19.87 -2.57
N PRO A 90 20.42 20.55 -1.77
CA PRO A 90 20.94 21.89 -2.04
C PRO A 90 21.83 21.99 -3.28
#